data_AF-A0A183FZA7-F1
#
_entry.id   AF-A0A183FZA7-F1
#
_cell.length_a   1.000
_cell.length_b   1.000
_cell.length_c   1.000
_cell.angle_alpha   90.00
_cell.angle_beta   90.00
_cell.angle_gamma   90.00
#
_symmetry.space_group_name_H-M   'P 1'
#
loop_
_entity.id
_entity.type
_entity.pdbx_description
1 polymer ?
#
loop_
_entity_poly.entity_id
_entity_poly.type
_entity_poly.pdbx_seq_one_letter_code
_entity_poly.pdbx_strand_id
1 'polypeptide(L)'
;MTVARKLRHGLFQVGDGVRSLRVGDHVVPARVGLGVWRSDGYHRETDLVAIDNTLPLEASATIQINPPTAYRMLKDFVDLKPGDTVMQNGANSAVGRAVIQICRIWGIRTVNIIRKRSNLKDVISELKTLGADEVLTYEELSKQCR
;
A
#
# COMPACT_ATOMS: atom_id res chain seq x y z
N MET A 1 20.98 -21.70 2.46
CA MET A 1 19.61 -21.66 1.91
C MET A 1 18.71 -21.11 3.00
N THR A 2 17.85 -20.12 2.72
CA THR A 2 16.93 -19.54 3.72
C THR A 2 15.57 -20.20 3.58
N VAL A 3 14.93 -20.56 4.69
CA VAL A 3 13.55 -21.07 4.69
C VAL A 3 12.66 -19.97 5.24
N ALA A 4 11.72 -19.48 4.42
CA ALA A 4 10.77 -18.45 4.82
C ALA A 4 9.35 -19.01 4.84
N ARG A 5 8.65 -18.83 5.97
CA ARG A 5 7.21 -19.08 6.10
C ARG A 5 6.47 -17.79 5.80
N LYS A 6 5.30 -17.90 5.18
CA LYS A 6 4.44 -16.74 4.96
C LYS A 6 3.40 -16.60 6.07
N LEU A 7 3.36 -15.39 6.66
CA LEU A 7 2.23 -14.75 7.34
C LEU A 7 1.54 -15.49 8.50
N ARG A 8 2.23 -16.39 9.20
CA ARG A 8 1.82 -16.73 10.58
C ARG A 8 2.93 -16.63 11.61
N HIS A 9 4.19 -16.91 11.24
CA HIS A 9 5.33 -16.84 12.16
C HIS A 9 6.65 -16.65 11.38
N GLY A 10 7.01 -15.40 11.04
CA GLY A 10 8.28 -14.94 10.45
C GLY A 10 9.18 -15.92 9.67
N LEU A 11 10.48 -15.64 9.64
CA LEU A 11 11.48 -16.64 9.30
C LEU A 11 11.58 -17.66 10.44
N PHE A 12 11.57 -18.95 10.11
CA PHE A 12 11.70 -20.01 11.11
C PHE A 12 13.02 -20.78 11.00
N GLN A 13 13.75 -20.60 9.89
CA GLN A 13 15.09 -21.14 9.73
C GLN A 13 15.92 -20.27 8.79
N VAL A 14 17.19 -20.06 9.14
CA VAL A 14 18.18 -19.40 8.30
C VAL A 14 19.36 -20.34 8.07
N GLY A 15 19.98 -20.28 6.90
CA GLY A 15 21.18 -21.07 6.63
C GLY A 15 22.45 -20.37 7.14
N ASP A 16 23.52 -21.12 7.35
CA ASP A 16 24.76 -20.65 7.99
C ASP A 16 25.43 -19.43 7.32
N GLY A 17 25.20 -19.24 6.01
CA GLY A 17 25.74 -18.11 5.25
C GLY A 17 24.89 -16.82 5.30
N VAL A 18 23.73 -16.84 5.94
CA VAL A 18 22.81 -15.70 6.03
C VAL A 18 23.30 -14.74 7.13
N ARG A 19 23.36 -13.44 6.84
CA ARG A 19 23.92 -12.41 7.73
C ARG A 19 22.95 -11.27 8.04
N SER A 20 22.04 -10.95 7.14
CA SER A 20 21.11 -9.81 7.24
C SER A 20 19.73 -10.19 7.76
N LEU A 21 19.43 -11.49 7.86
CA LEU A 21 18.15 -12.01 8.33
C LEU A 21 18.35 -13.00 9.48
N ARG A 22 17.40 -13.02 10.41
CA ARG A 22 17.40 -13.94 11.56
C ARG A 22 16.05 -14.61 11.73
N VAL A 23 16.06 -15.74 12.45
CA VAL A 23 14.81 -16.41 12.88
C VAL A 23 13.96 -15.41 13.67
N GLY A 24 12.67 -15.37 13.36
CA GLY A 24 11.68 -14.46 13.92
C GLY A 24 11.43 -13.20 13.09
N ASP A 25 12.28 -12.86 12.11
CA ASP A 25 12.04 -11.67 11.28
C ASP A 25 10.78 -11.84 10.43
N HIS A 26 9.93 -10.81 10.40
CA HIS A 26 8.90 -10.66 9.39
C HIS A 26 9.57 -10.21 8.09
N VAL A 27 9.27 -10.91 7.01
CA VAL A 27 9.86 -10.64 5.70
C VAL A 27 8.82 -10.50 4.62
N VAL A 28 9.11 -9.65 3.65
CA VAL A 28 8.39 -9.54 2.39
C VAL A 28 9.33 -9.85 1.24
N PRO A 29 8.81 -10.25 0.05
CA PRO A 29 9.63 -10.38 -1.14
C PRO A 29 10.40 -9.10 -1.46
N ALA A 30 11.64 -9.21 -1.94
CA ALA A 30 12.39 -8.10 -2.51
C ALA A 30 12.02 -7.85 -3.99
N ARG A 31 11.41 -8.84 -4.64
CA ARG A 31 11.06 -8.82 -6.08
C ARG A 31 9.76 -9.57 -6.36
N VAL A 32 9.16 -9.27 -7.50
CA VAL A 32 8.00 -10.00 -8.01
C VAL A 32 8.38 -11.42 -8.47
N GLY A 33 7.39 -12.31 -8.53
CA GLY A 33 7.56 -13.66 -9.10
C GLY A 33 8.10 -14.74 -8.15
N LEU A 34 8.23 -14.47 -6.85
CA LEU A 34 8.69 -15.48 -5.88
C LEU A 34 7.68 -16.61 -5.59
N GLY A 35 6.43 -16.46 -6.00
CA GLY A 35 5.37 -17.44 -5.76
C GLY A 35 4.98 -17.53 -4.28
N VAL A 36 4.21 -16.55 -3.80
CA VAL A 36 3.91 -16.38 -2.37
C VAL A 36 2.56 -16.97 -1.93
N TRP A 37 1.90 -17.77 -2.77
CA TRP A 37 0.66 -18.47 -2.42
C TRP A 37 0.99 -19.92 -2.05
N ARG A 38 1.62 -20.07 -0.89
CA ARG A 38 2.07 -21.34 -0.32
C ARG A 38 2.26 -21.16 1.18
N SER A 39 2.35 -22.27 1.92
CA SER A 39 2.64 -22.22 3.36
C SER A 39 4.06 -21.75 3.63
N ASP A 40 5.03 -22.28 2.87
CA ASP A 40 6.47 -22.12 3.11
C ASP A 40 7.25 -22.13 1.79
N GLY A 41 8.48 -21.62 1.80
CA GLY A 41 9.37 -21.72 0.65
C GLY A 41 10.83 -21.42 0.95
N TYR A 42 11.69 -21.95 0.09
CA TYR A 42 13.13 -21.69 0.13
C TYR A 42 13.46 -20.48 -0.73
N HIS A 43 14.17 -19.53 -0.15
CA HIS A 43 14.57 -18.28 -0.79
C HIS A 43 16.03 -17.98 -0.52
N ARG A 44 16.63 -17.15 -1.38
CA ARG A 44 17.93 -16.55 -1.05
C ARG A 44 17.68 -15.37 -0.12
N GLU A 45 18.67 -15.06 0.69
CA GLU A 45 18.66 -13.86 1.54
C GLU A 45 18.31 -12.59 0.75
N THR A 46 18.88 -12.44 -0.45
CA THR A 46 18.64 -11.30 -1.35
C THR A 46 17.24 -11.27 -1.97
N ASP A 47 16.46 -12.35 -1.86
CA ASP A 47 15.08 -12.38 -2.36
C ASP A 47 14.09 -11.82 -1.32
N LEU A 48 14.54 -11.48 -0.11
CA LEU A 48 13.69 -11.08 1.02
C LEU A 48 14.15 -9.75 1.62
N VAL A 49 13.20 -9.00 2.16
CA VAL A 49 13.45 -7.77 2.92
C VAL A 49 12.79 -7.92 4.28
N ALA A 50 13.55 -7.70 5.35
CA ALA A 50 13.00 -7.63 6.69
C ALA A 50 12.13 -6.38 6.85
N ILE A 51 10.99 -6.53 7.51
CA ILE A 51 10.09 -5.44 7.86
C ILE A 51 9.92 -5.40 9.38
N ASP A 52 9.34 -4.31 9.88
CA ASP A 52 9.07 -4.17 11.30
C ASP A 52 8.09 -5.26 11.78
N ASN A 53 8.53 -6.03 12.78
CA ASN A 53 7.78 -7.13 13.37
C ASN A 53 6.52 -6.65 14.11
N THR A 54 6.42 -5.36 14.48
CA THR A 54 5.25 -4.81 15.18
C THR A 54 4.12 -4.40 14.24
N LEU A 55 4.33 -4.45 12.92
CA LEU A 55 3.27 -4.11 11.97
C LEU A 55 2.11 -5.11 12.06
N PRO A 56 0.85 -4.64 12.01
CA PRO A 56 -0.29 -5.52 11.84
C PRO A 56 -0.10 -6.45 10.64
N LEU A 57 -0.61 -7.67 10.75
CA LEU A 57 -0.38 -8.71 9.74
C LEU A 57 -0.92 -8.28 8.37
N GLU A 58 -2.08 -7.63 8.36
CA GLU A 58 -2.77 -7.14 7.18
C GLU A 58 -1.98 -6.03 6.48
N ALA A 59 -1.35 -5.14 7.26
CA ALA A 59 -0.46 -4.11 6.74
C ALA A 59 0.81 -4.76 6.15
N SER A 60 1.44 -5.66 6.91
CA SER A 60 2.62 -6.42 6.47
C SER A 60 2.38 -7.18 5.16
N ALA A 61 1.20 -7.78 4.99
CA ALA A 61 0.84 -8.54 3.79
C ALA A 61 0.67 -7.67 2.53
N THR A 62 0.44 -6.37 2.69
CA THR A 62 0.09 -5.46 1.57
C THR A 62 1.10 -4.34 1.36
N ILE A 63 2.08 -4.19 2.27
CA ILE A 63 3.07 -3.10 2.29
C ILE A 63 3.96 -3.04 1.05
N GLN A 64 4.18 -4.16 0.36
CA GLN A 64 5.17 -4.24 -0.71
C GLN A 64 4.75 -3.57 -2.02
N ILE A 65 3.45 -3.49 -2.30
CA ILE A 65 2.96 -3.09 -3.65
C ILE A 65 2.19 -1.77 -3.60
N ASN A 66 1.05 -1.74 -2.92
CA ASN A 66 0.11 -0.62 -3.08
C ASN A 66 0.63 0.69 -2.45
N PRO A 67 1.13 0.71 -1.20
CA PRO A 67 1.66 1.94 -0.63
C PRO A 67 2.91 2.48 -1.35
N PRO A 68 3.92 1.65 -1.72
CA PRO A 68 5.04 2.11 -2.53
C PRO A 68 4.59 2.65 -3.89
N THR A 69 3.62 2.03 -4.55
CA THR A 69 3.08 2.55 -5.83
C THR A 69 2.50 3.95 -5.65
N ALA A 70 1.65 4.16 -4.63
CA ALA A 70 1.10 5.48 -4.31
C ALA A 70 2.22 6.51 -4.03
N TYR A 71 3.18 6.14 -3.19
CA TYR A 71 4.28 7.03 -2.82
C TYR A 71 5.15 7.40 -4.03
N ARG A 72 5.48 6.44 -4.92
CA ARG A 72 6.26 6.69 -6.14
C ARG A 72 5.53 7.60 -7.11
N MET A 73 4.23 7.36 -7.34
CA MET A 73 3.40 8.23 -8.21
C MET A 73 3.38 9.68 -7.72
N LEU A 74 3.31 9.90 -6.40
CA LEU A 74 3.28 11.24 -5.82
C LEU A 74 4.65 11.92 -5.79
N LYS A 75 5.74 11.16 -5.73
CA LYS A 75 7.08 11.70 -5.48
C LYS A 75 7.94 11.83 -6.74
N ASP A 76 7.73 10.99 -7.74
CA ASP A 76 8.71 10.79 -8.80
C ASP A 76 8.37 11.53 -10.11
N PHE A 77 7.16 12.09 -10.23
CA PHE A 77 6.68 12.71 -11.48
C PHE A 77 6.62 14.23 -11.43
N VAL A 78 6.14 14.80 -10.32
CA VAL A 78 5.98 16.25 -10.12
C VAL A 78 6.41 16.57 -8.70
N ASP A 79 7.07 17.72 -8.52
CA ASP A 79 7.49 18.20 -7.21
C ASP A 79 6.32 18.87 -6.46
N LEU A 80 5.43 18.04 -5.90
CA LEU A 80 4.27 18.49 -5.14
C LEU A 80 4.67 19.16 -3.81
N LYS A 81 4.01 20.27 -3.49
CA LYS A 81 4.19 21.05 -2.26
C LYS A 81 2.92 21.03 -1.41
N PRO A 82 3.03 21.25 -0.09
CA PRO A 82 1.86 21.48 0.75
C PRO A 82 0.99 22.61 0.17
N GLY A 83 -0.33 22.38 0.11
CA GLY A 83 -1.30 23.27 -0.54
C GLY A 83 -1.64 22.88 -1.98
N ASP A 84 -0.80 22.10 -2.66
CA ASP A 84 -1.12 21.57 -3.99
C ASP A 84 -2.32 20.62 -3.94
N THR A 85 -2.91 20.34 -5.11
CA THR A 85 -4.06 19.44 -5.23
C THR A 85 -3.76 18.32 -6.21
N VAL A 86 -3.98 17.09 -5.77
CA VAL A 86 -3.91 15.88 -6.60
C VAL A 86 -5.31 15.34 -6.84
N MET A 87 -5.61 15.00 -8.09
CA MET A 87 -6.85 14.34 -8.47
C MET A 87 -6.57 12.90 -8.87
N GLN A 88 -7.40 11.96 -8.42
CA GLN A 88 -7.30 10.55 -8.78
C GLN A 88 -8.65 9.91 -9.05
N ASN A 89 -8.65 8.88 -9.89
CA ASN A 89 -9.78 7.97 -10.04
C ASN A 89 -9.55 6.67 -9.27
N GLY A 90 -10.59 5.85 -9.15
CA GLY A 90 -10.48 4.57 -8.43
C GLY A 90 -10.01 4.76 -6.99
N ALA A 91 -10.39 5.87 -6.35
CA ALA A 91 -9.83 6.29 -5.06
C ALA A 91 -10.14 5.31 -3.91
N ASN A 92 -11.19 4.49 -4.07
CA ASN A 92 -11.53 3.38 -3.18
C ASN A 92 -10.79 2.07 -3.53
N SER A 93 -9.68 2.11 -4.26
CA SER A 93 -8.73 1.00 -4.39
C SER A 93 -7.73 1.02 -3.23
N ALA A 94 -6.89 -0.02 -3.11
CA ALA A 94 -5.84 -0.03 -2.09
C ALA A 94 -4.77 1.03 -2.35
N VAL A 95 -4.38 1.26 -3.62
CA VAL A 95 -3.47 2.34 -4.01
C VAL A 95 -4.12 3.70 -3.72
N GLY A 96 -5.39 3.90 -4.10
CA GLY A 96 -6.07 5.18 -3.93
C GLY A 96 -6.25 5.58 -2.47
N ARG A 97 -6.51 4.61 -1.58
CA ARG A 97 -6.50 4.84 -0.12
C ARG A 97 -5.12 5.22 0.41
N ALA A 98 -4.05 4.65 -0.14
CA ALA A 98 -2.69 5.04 0.24
C ALA A 98 -2.36 6.45 -0.25
N VAL A 99 -2.78 6.83 -1.48
CA VAL A 99 -2.64 8.20 -2.00
C VAL A 99 -3.31 9.20 -1.05
N ILE A 100 -4.55 8.96 -0.63
CA ILE A 100 -5.27 9.84 0.30
C ILE A 100 -4.47 10.06 1.60
N GLN A 101 -4.03 8.98 2.24
CA GLN A 101 -3.32 9.06 3.50
C GLN A 101 -1.96 9.76 3.36
N ILE A 102 -1.21 9.46 2.30
CA ILE A 102 0.10 10.09 2.04
C ILE A 102 -0.09 11.59 1.77
N CYS A 103 -1.04 11.98 0.93
CA CYS A 103 -1.33 13.38 0.65
C CYS A 103 -1.76 14.14 1.91
N ARG A 104 -2.60 13.55 2.77
CA ARG A 104 -2.97 14.12 4.07
C ARG A 104 -1.72 14.42 4.92
N ILE A 105 -0.79 13.47 5.03
CA ILE A 105 0.45 13.62 5.79
C ILE A 105 1.35 14.73 5.20
N TRP A 106 1.33 14.89 3.88
CA TRP A 106 2.14 15.89 3.17
C TRP A 106 1.47 17.26 3.02
N GLY A 107 0.26 17.43 3.55
CA GLY A 107 -0.50 18.68 3.41
C GLY A 107 -0.95 18.96 1.97
N ILE A 108 -1.09 17.92 1.14
CA ILE A 108 -1.58 18.01 -0.24
C ILE A 108 -3.07 17.67 -0.24
N ARG A 109 -3.88 18.47 -0.94
CA ARG A 109 -5.31 18.23 -1.06
C ARG A 109 -5.61 17.16 -2.10
N THR A 110 -6.72 16.44 -1.92
CA THR A 110 -7.11 15.33 -2.80
C THR A 110 -8.53 15.45 -3.34
N VAL A 111 -8.68 15.28 -4.66
CA VAL A 111 -9.98 15.11 -5.33
C VAL A 111 -10.11 13.65 -5.77
N ASN A 112 -11.06 12.94 -5.19
CA ASN A 112 -11.10 11.48 -5.21
C ASN A 112 -12.35 10.98 -5.94
N ILE A 113 -12.17 10.44 -7.15
CA ILE A 113 -13.29 9.97 -7.98
C ILE A 113 -13.52 8.48 -7.73
N ILE A 114 -14.77 8.11 -7.45
CA ILE A 114 -15.21 6.73 -7.25
C ILE A 114 -16.38 6.37 -8.17
N ARG A 115 -16.60 5.08 -8.39
CA ARG A 115 -17.78 4.59 -9.12
C ARG A 115 -19.00 4.61 -8.22
N LYS A 116 -20.16 4.91 -8.79
CA LYS A 116 -21.46 4.77 -8.11
C LYS A 116 -21.66 3.33 -7.63
N ARG A 117 -22.24 3.19 -6.44
CA ARG A 117 -22.51 1.89 -5.80
C ARG A 117 -23.58 2.00 -4.72
N SER A 118 -24.14 0.86 -4.29
CA SER A 118 -25.19 0.81 -3.28
C SER A 118 -24.75 1.39 -1.92
N ASN A 119 -23.53 1.07 -1.48
CA ASN A 119 -22.95 1.54 -0.22
C ASN A 119 -22.13 2.84 -0.37
N LEU A 120 -22.55 3.75 -1.25
CA LEU A 120 -21.79 4.96 -1.59
C LEU A 120 -21.48 5.83 -0.36
N LYS A 121 -22.47 6.05 0.51
CA LYS A 121 -22.31 6.90 1.70
C LYS A 121 -21.23 6.38 2.64
N ASP A 122 -21.21 5.06 2.88
CA ASP A 122 -20.23 4.42 3.77
C ASP A 122 -18.83 4.54 3.20
N VAL A 123 -18.67 4.33 1.89
CA VAL A 123 -17.37 4.47 1.21
C VAL A 123 -16.89 5.92 1.23
N ILE A 124 -17.76 6.90 1.00
CA ILE A 124 -17.40 8.32 1.12
C ILE A 124 -16.94 8.62 2.56
N SER A 125 -17.70 8.17 3.56
CA SER A 125 -17.36 8.35 4.98
C SER A 125 -16.01 7.74 5.35
N GLU A 126 -15.74 6.51 4.87
CA GLU A 126 -14.46 5.82 5.03
C GLU A 126 -13.31 6.64 4.41
N LEU A 127 -13.45 7.06 3.16
CA LEU A 127 -12.39 7.83 2.47
C LEU A 127 -12.15 9.20 3.12
N LYS A 128 -13.20 9.88 3.60
CA LYS A 128 -13.07 11.13 4.37
C LYS A 128 -12.32 10.89 5.69
N THR A 129 -12.61 9.79 6.38
CA THR A 129 -11.90 9.39 7.61
C THR A 129 -10.41 9.16 7.36
N LEU A 130 -10.06 8.59 6.20
CA LEU A 130 -8.66 8.42 5.76
C LEU A 130 -7.97 9.75 5.38
N GLY A 131 -8.73 10.83 5.20
CA GLY A 131 -8.19 12.16 4.89
C GLY A 131 -8.56 12.74 3.54
N ALA A 132 -9.52 12.16 2.81
CA ALA A 132 -9.92 12.71 1.52
C ALA A 132 -10.54 14.11 1.66
N ASP A 133 -10.10 15.08 0.86
CA ASP A 133 -10.66 16.44 0.88
C ASP A 133 -11.96 16.50 0.09
N GLU A 134 -12.00 15.94 -1.13
CA GLU A 134 -13.20 15.82 -1.95
C GLU A 134 -13.38 14.38 -2.44
N VAL A 135 -14.62 13.90 -2.44
CA VAL A 135 -14.98 12.58 -2.97
C VAL A 135 -16.20 12.73 -3.87
N LEU A 136 -16.06 12.36 -5.14
CA LEU A 136 -17.08 12.53 -6.16
C LEU A 136 -17.33 11.22 -6.91
N THR A 137 -18.56 11.03 -7.37
CA THR A 137 -18.86 10.08 -8.45
C THR A 137 -18.52 10.68 -9.82
N TYR A 138 -18.36 9.84 -10.84
CA TYR A 138 -18.17 10.32 -12.22
C TYR A 138 -19.35 11.18 -12.71
N GLU A 139 -20.56 10.85 -12.28
CA GLU A 139 -21.77 11.59 -12.61
C GLU A 139 -21.77 12.98 -11.97
N GLU A 140 -21.36 13.10 -10.72
CA GLU A 140 -21.22 14.40 -10.04
C GLU A 140 -20.11 15.25 -10.68
N LEU A 141 -18.97 14.64 -11.01
CA LEU A 141 -17.88 15.32 -11.71
C LEU A 141 -18.36 15.88 -13.07
N SER A 142 -19.09 15.08 -13.86
CA SER A 142 -19.56 15.51 -15.18
C SER A 142 -20.50 16.71 -15.15
N LYS A 143 -21.22 16.92 -14.04
CA LYS A 143 -22.12 18.07 -13.87
C LYS A 143 -21.38 19.35 -13.51
N GLN A 144 -20.19 19.25 -12.90
CA GLN A 144 -19.37 20.40 -12.52
C GLN A 144 -18.49 20.91 -13.67
N CYS A 145 -18.25 20.08 -14.69
CA CYS A 145 -17.47 20.45 -15.87
C CYS A 145 -18.32 21.01 -17.04
N ARG A 146 -19.60 21.32 -16.80
CA ARG A 146 -20.48 22.01 -17.73
C ARG A 146 -20.68 23.45 -17.30
#